data_AF-A0A967EWM2-F1
#
_entry.id   AF-A0A967EWM2-F1
#
_cell.length_a   1.000
_cell.length_b   1.000
_cell.length_c   1.000
_cell.angle_alpha   90.00
_cell.angle_beta   90.00
_cell.angle_gamma   90.00
#
_symmetry.space_group_name_H-M   'P 1'
#
loop_
_entity.id
_entity.type
_entity.pdbx_description
1 polymer ?
#
loop_
_entity_poly.entity_id
_entity_poly.type
_entity_poly.pdbx_seq_one_letter_code
_entity_poly.pdbx_strand_id
1 'polypeptide(L)' 'MLSRPFFTTHEIAELLKVSEATVRNWIHEGELRAVRFGRDFRVAATDLEAFVNAHATQPAPDQKD' A
#
# COMPACT_ATOMS: atom_id res chain seq x y z
N MET A 1 0.50 14.28 -14.38
CA MET A 1 0.18 12.93 -13.85
C MET A 1 0.54 12.91 -12.38
N LEU A 2 -0.24 12.25 -11.52
CA LEU A 2 -0.13 12.37 -10.05
C LEU A 2 1.22 11.87 -9.53
N SER A 3 2.21 12.75 -9.40
CA SER A 3 3.42 12.49 -8.64
C SER A 3 3.12 12.64 -7.14
N ARG A 4 2.29 11.75 -6.59
CA ARG A 4 2.16 11.56 -5.14
C ARG A 4 3.04 10.35 -4.76
N PRO A 5 4.30 10.56 -4.34
CA PRO A 5 5.18 9.44 -4.02
C PRO A 5 4.75 8.65 -2.79
N PHE A 6 3.87 9.21 -1.95
CA PHE A 6 3.40 8.59 -0.71
C PHE A 6 1.89 8.70 -0.53
N PHE A 7 1.33 7.68 0.10
CA PHE A 7 -0.06 7.60 0.56
C PHE A 7 -0.13 7.59 2.09
N THR A 8 -1.18 8.20 2.62
CA THR A 8 -1.60 8.02 4.02
C THR A 8 -2.34 6.69 4.22
N THR A 9 -2.48 6.24 5.47
CA THR A 9 -3.32 5.07 5.80
C THR A 9 -4.77 5.26 5.36
N HIS A 10 -5.27 6.49 5.49
CA HIS A 10 -6.61 6.88 5.05
C HIS A 10 -6.79 6.76 3.54
N GLU A 11 -5.87 7.31 2.74
CA GLU A 11 -5.93 7.22 1.28
C GLU A 11 -5.87 5.77 0.79
N ILE A 12 -5.08 4.91 1.43
CA ILE A 12 -5.00 3.48 1.10
C ILE A 12 -6.29 2.76 1.46
N ALA A 13 -6.86 3.05 2.63
CA ALA A 13 -8.12 2.48 3.07
C ALA A 13 -9.25 2.81 2.09
N GLU A 14 -9.34 4.07 1.66
CA GLU A 14 -10.29 4.53 0.65
C GLU A 14 -10.05 3.91 -0.74
N LEU A 15 -8.78 3.75 -1.14
CA LEU A 15 -8.40 3.16 -2.42
C LEU A 15 -8.77 1.67 -2.49
N LEU A 16 -8.42 0.91 -1.46
CA LEU A 16 -8.59 -0.54 -1.42
C LEU A 16 -9.93 -0.98 -0.80
N LYS A 17 -10.75 -0.03 -0.37
CA LYS A 17 -12.06 -0.28 0.27
C LYS A 17 -11.96 -1.18 1.51
N VAL A 18 -10.96 -0.90 2.34
CA VAL A 18 -10.74 -1.56 3.64
C VAL A 18 -10.76 -0.53 4.77
N SER A 19 -10.73 -0.98 6.02
CA SER A 19 -10.62 -0.06 7.16
C SER A 19 -9.19 0.45 7.35
N GLU A 20 -9.02 1.65 7.91
CA GLU A 20 -7.68 2.14 8.32
C GLU A 20 -7.01 1.24 9.36
N ALA A 21 -7.80 0.50 10.16
CA ALA A 21 -7.27 -0.48 11.09
C ALA A 21 -6.62 -1.67 10.36
N THR A 22 -7.23 -2.13 9.27
CA THR A 22 -6.66 -3.17 8.40
C THR A 22 -5.33 -2.71 7.81
N VAL A 23 -5.27 -1.49 7.28
CA VAL A 23 -4.01 -0.94 6.73
C VAL A 23 -2.92 -0.84 7.80
N ARG A 24 -3.27 -0.37 9.01
CA ARG A 24 -2.34 -0.33 10.14
C ARG A 24 -1.87 -1.72 10.56
N ASN A 25 -2.73 -2.74 10.53
CA ASN A 25 -2.34 -4.10 10.86
C ASN A 25 -1.30 -4.64 9.88
N TRP A 26 -1.50 -4.48 8.56
CA TRP A 26 -0.50 -4.85 7.56
C TRP A 26 0.86 -4.17 7.79
N ILE A 27 0.84 -2.91 8.22
CA ILE A 27 2.08 -2.17 8.57
C ILE A 27 2.72 -2.76 9.84
N HIS A 28 1.94 -3.06 10.87
CA HIS A 28 2.42 -3.62 12.13
C HIS A 28 2.93 -5.06 12.00
N GLU A 29 2.32 -5.85 11.11
CA GLU A 29 2.70 -7.22 10.78
C GLU A 29 3.91 -7.26 9.83
N GLY A 30 4.31 -6.12 9.27
CA GLY A 30 5.44 -6.00 8.36
C GLY A 30 5.14 -6.40 6.91
N GLU A 31 3.88 -6.68 6.59
CA GLU A 31 3.42 -7.01 5.24
C GLU A 31 3.43 -5.79 4.32
N LEU A 32 3.08 -4.61 4.86
CA LEU A 32 3.08 -3.34 4.13
C LEU A 32 4.17 -2.41 4.67
N ARG A 33 5.22 -2.19 3.87
CA ARG A 33 6.30 -1.26 4.23
C ARG A 33 5.78 0.17 4.32
N ALA A 34 6.09 0.84 5.43
CA ALA A 34 5.71 2.23 5.67
C ALA A 34 6.83 3.02 6.35
N VAL A 35 6.85 4.32 6.13
CA VAL A 35 7.67 5.30 6.85
C VAL A 35 6.81 5.95 7.93
N ARG A 36 7.31 5.98 9.16
CA ARG A 36 6.63 6.65 10.28
C ARG A 36 6.99 8.13 10.31
N PHE A 37 5.97 8.99 10.20
CA PHE A 37 6.08 10.43 10.36
C PHE A 37 5.29 10.86 11.59
N GLY A 38 5.98 10.97 12.73
CA GLY A 38 5.35 11.30 14.00
C GLY A 38 4.35 10.22 14.44
N ARG A 39 3.05 10.56 14.42
CA ARG A 39 1.96 9.65 14.80
C ARG A 39 1.35 8.89 13.62
N ASP A 40 1.67 9.30 12.39
CA ASP A 40 1.08 8.73 11.19
C ASP A 40 2.09 7.90 10.39
N PHE A 41 1.55 7.07 9.49
CA PHE A 41 2.34 6.35 8.49
C PHE A 41 2.18 6.97 7.10
N ARG A 42 3.22 6.79 6.30
CA ARG A 42 3.24 7.06 4.86
C ARG A 42 3.77 5.84 4.14
N VAL A 43 3.10 5.43 3.07
CA VAL A 43 3.47 4.26 2.26
C VAL A 43 3.89 4.76 0.89
N ALA A 44 5.07 4.39 0.41
CA ALA A 44 5.48 4.78 -0.93
C ALA A 44 4.58 4.11 -1.97
N ALA A 45 4.28 4.78 -3.08
CA ALA A 45 3.45 4.19 -4.14
C ALA A 45 4.00 2.83 -4.60
N THR A 46 5.31 2.72 -4.77
CA THR A 46 6.00 1.48 -5.15
C THR A 46 5.87 0.38 -4.08
N ASP A 47 5.88 0.73 -2.79
CA ASP A 47 5.70 -0.24 -1.71
C ASP A 47 4.26 -0.77 -1.68
N LEU A 48 3.27 0.11 -1.94
CA LEU A 48 1.87 -0.27 -2.05
C LEU A 48 1.60 -1.17 -3.27
N GLU A 49 2.16 -0.82 -4.43
CA GLU A 49 2.08 -1.64 -5.64
C GLU A 49 2.69 -3.03 -5.42
N ALA A 50 3.88 -3.09 -4.80
CA ALA A 50 4.53 -4.36 -4.46
C ALA A 50 3.67 -5.20 -3.50
N PHE A 51 3.09 -4.58 -2.47
CA PHE A 51 2.18 -5.24 -1.54
C PHE A 51 0.96 -5.83 -2.26
N VAL A 52 0.27 -5.05 -3.11
CA VAL A 52 -0.90 -5.51 -3.84
C VAL A 52 -0.55 -6.67 -4.78
N ASN A 53 0.56 -6.57 -5.49
CA ASN A 53 1.01 -7.65 -6.38
C ASN A 53 1.38 -8.92 -5.62
N ALA A 54 2.01 -8.82 -4.45
CA ALA A 54 2.34 -9.97 -3.62
C ALA A 54 1.10 -10.69 -3.05
N HIS A 55 -0.01 -9.96 -2.87
CA HIS A 55 -1.28 -10.50 -2.38
C HIS A 55 -2.28 -10.83 -3.50
N ALA A 56 -1.89 -10.63 -4.77
CA ALA A 56 -2.72 -11.00 -5.90
C ALA A 56 -2.89 -12.53 -5.93
N THR A 57 -4.13 -12.98 -6.16
CA THR A 57 -4.44 -14.42 -6.22
C THR A 57 -3.93 -15.10 -7.49
N GLN A 58 -3.52 -14.30 -8.47
CA GLN A 58 -2.93 -14.71 -9.73
C GLN A 58 -1.76 -13.77 -10.05
N PRO A 59 -0.71 -14.27 -10.72
CA PRO A 59 0.35 -13.40 -11.20
C PRO A 59 -0.22 -12.35 -12.16
N ALA A 60 0.39 -11.16 -12.17
CA ALA A 60 0.08 -10.15 -13.18
C ALA A 60 0.20 -10.79 -14.57
N PRO A 61 -0.74 -10.53 -15.50
CA PRO A 61 -0.58 -10.97 -16.89
C PRO A 61 0.79 -10.53 -17.38
N ASP A 62 1.56 -11.43 -18.00
CA ASP A 62 2.83 -11.06 -18.62
C ASP A 62 2.56 -9.86 -19.52
N GLN A 63 3.08 -8.69 -19.11
CA GLN A 63 3.10 -7.51 -19.96
C GLN A 63 4.19 -7.78 -21.01
N LYS A 64 3.86 -8.63 -22.00
CA LYS A 64 4.68 -8.87 -23.18
C LYS A 64 4.62 -7.61 -24.02
N ASP A 65 5.66 -6.80 -23.89
CA ASP A 65 6.15 -5.95 -24.98
C ASP A 65 6.86 -6.82 -26.04
#